data_AF-A0A9P5N5R6-F1
#
_entry.id   AF-A0A9P5N5R6-F1
#
_cell.length_a   1.000
_cell.length_b   1.000
_cell.length_c   1.000
_cell.angle_alpha   90.00
_cell.angle_beta   90.00
_cell.angle_gamma   90.00
#
_symmetry.space_group_name_H-M   'P 1'
#
loop_
_entity.id
_entity.type
_entity.pdbx_description
1 polymer ?
#
loop_
_entity_poly.entity_id
_entity_poly.type
_entity_poly.pdbx_seq_one_letter_code
_entity_poly.pdbx_strand_id
1 'polypeptide(L)'
;CVTGLSVRHTGEHFQRSNDTISRYFRSMCMAFSSQTFYTKYVKLPSTLDPPPQYLHCSQKLWPFFEKCLGAIDGSHVAASPSAKDWANTRDRK
;
A
#
# COMPACT_ATOMS: atom_id res chain seq x y z
N CYS A 1 11.45 0.07 8.23
CA CYS A 1 10.45 0.53 9.21
C CYS A 1 9.59 1.61 8.56
N VAL A 2 8.34 1.32 8.22
CA VAL A 2 7.38 2.36 7.81
C VAL A 2 6.75 2.88 9.09
N THR A 3 7.16 4.05 9.53
CA THR A 3 6.59 4.69 10.71
C THR A 3 5.45 5.57 10.21
N GLY A 4 4.19 5.22 10.51
CA GLY A 4 3.00 6.00 10.14
C GLY A 4 2.91 7.33 10.91
N LEU A 5 4.02 8.04 11.04
CA LEU A 5 4.18 9.24 11.83
C LEU A 5 3.77 10.48 11.03
N SER A 6 3.30 11.49 11.75
CA SER A 6 3.07 12.81 11.15
C SER A 6 4.40 13.48 10.80
N VAL A 7 4.36 14.40 9.82
CA VAL A 7 5.53 15.19 9.40
C VAL A 7 6.24 15.88 10.58
N ARG A 8 5.49 16.28 11.63
CA ARG A 8 6.03 16.89 12.84
C ARG A 8 6.90 15.92 13.62
N HIS A 9 6.39 14.71 13.91
CA HIS A 9 7.17 13.69 14.61
C HIS A 9 8.36 13.21 13.77
N THR A 10 8.22 13.16 12.45
CA THR A 10 9.34 12.90 11.54
C THR A 10 10.40 14.00 11.61
N GLY A 11 9.99 15.27 11.61
CA GLY A 11 10.90 16.42 11.77
C GLY A 11 11.66 16.38 13.10
N GLU A 12 10.97 16.07 14.19
CA GLU A 12 11.59 15.86 15.52
C GLU A 12 12.59 14.69 15.50
N HIS A 13 12.25 13.56 14.89
CA HIS A 13 13.15 12.40 14.83
C HIS A 13 14.44 12.70 14.06
N PHE A 14 14.32 13.36 12.92
CA PHE A 14 15.47 13.66 12.05
C PHE A 14 16.15 15.00 12.39
N GLN A 15 15.63 15.76 13.36
CA GLN A 15 16.10 17.10 13.71
C GLN A 15 16.14 18.02 12.48
N ARG A 16 15.06 18.01 11.69
CA ARG A 16 14.90 18.82 10.48
C ARG A 16 13.55 19.53 10.47
N SER A 17 13.49 20.64 9.73
CA SER A 17 12.22 21.36 9.55
C SER A 17 11.20 20.50 8.78
N ASN A 18 9.92 20.69 9.09
CA ASN A 18 8.82 20.01 8.38
C ASN A 18 8.85 20.25 6.86
N ASP A 19 9.28 21.45 6.47
CA ASP A 19 9.48 21.84 5.08
C ASP A 19 10.60 21.01 4.40
N THR A 20 11.71 20.75 5.10
CA THR A 20 12.75 19.84 4.61
C THR A 20 12.23 18.42 4.47
N ILE A 21 11.52 17.90 5.49
CA ILE A 21 10.89 16.57 5.41
C ILE A 21 9.96 16.47 4.21
N SER A 22 9.09 17.46 4.01
CA SER A 22 8.12 17.48 2.92
C SER A 22 8.79 17.53 1.55
N ARG A 23 9.85 18.32 1.38
CA ARG A 23 10.64 18.37 0.13
C ARG A 23 11.26 17.03 -0.22
N TYR A 24 11.90 16.37 0.75
CA TYR A 24 12.53 15.08 0.52
C TYR A 24 11.49 13.99 0.26
N PHE A 25 10.39 13.98 1.01
CA PHE A 25 9.28 13.06 0.76
C PHE A 25 8.77 13.19 -0.69
N ARG A 26 8.49 14.41 -1.15
CA ARG A 26 8.09 14.67 -2.54
C ARG A 26 9.14 14.20 -3.54
N SER A 27 10.41 14.48 -3.28
CA SER A 27 11.51 14.09 -4.17
C SER A 27 11.63 12.57 -4.29
N MET A 28 11.46 11.84 -3.18
CA MET A 28 11.45 10.39 -3.16
C MET A 28 10.24 9.80 -3.88
N CYS A 29 9.04 10.38 -3.68
CA CYS A 29 7.85 9.98 -4.46
C CYS A 29 8.10 10.11 -5.97
N MET A 30 8.68 11.24 -6.41
CA MET A 30 9.01 11.45 -7.83
C MET A 30 10.08 10.48 -8.34
N ALA A 31 11.09 10.17 -7.52
CA ALA A 31 12.12 9.21 -7.89
C ALA A 31 11.52 7.81 -8.08
N PHE A 32 10.67 7.35 -7.17
CA PHE A 32 10.05 6.03 -7.23
C PHE A 32 8.94 5.91 -8.28
N SER A 33 8.23 7.01 -8.58
CA SER A 33 7.25 7.05 -9.67
C SER A 33 7.87 7.34 -11.04
N SER A 34 9.18 7.63 -11.11
CA SER A 34 9.85 7.86 -12.38
C SER A 34 9.75 6.62 -13.26
N GLN A 35 9.55 6.83 -14.57
CA GLN A 35 9.37 5.73 -15.53
C GLN A 35 10.51 4.71 -15.46
N THR A 36 11.75 5.20 -15.40
CA THR A 36 12.95 4.36 -15.35
C THR A 36 13.02 3.51 -14.08
N PHE A 37 12.64 4.06 -12.93
CA PHE A 37 12.62 3.30 -11.68
C PHE A 37 11.45 2.31 -11.68
N TYR A 38 10.24 2.79 -11.96
CA TYR A 38 9.02 2.02 -11.86
C TYR A 38 9.05 0.80 -12.78
N THR A 39 9.37 0.99 -14.07
CA THR A 39 9.43 -0.12 -15.04
C THR A 39 10.53 -1.13 -14.76
N LYS A 40 11.64 -0.70 -14.15
CA LYS A 40 12.77 -1.58 -13.86
C LYS A 40 12.55 -2.44 -12.61
N TYR A 41 11.92 -1.87 -11.58
CA TYR A 41 11.88 -2.48 -10.25
C TYR A 41 10.47 -2.90 -9.81
N VAL A 42 9.41 -2.25 -10.27
CA VAL A 42 8.03 -2.58 -9.89
C VAL A 42 7.49 -3.61 -10.88
N LYS A 43 7.27 -4.83 -10.40
CA LYS A 43 6.64 -5.91 -11.17
C LYS A 43 5.31 -6.26 -10.55
N LEU A 44 4.25 -6.14 -11.33
CA LEU A 44 2.94 -6.65 -10.93
C LEU A 44 2.94 -8.17 -11.09
N PRO A 45 2.40 -8.92 -10.12
CA PRO A 45 2.20 -10.36 -10.29
C PRO A 45 1.21 -10.59 -11.43
N SER A 46 1.47 -11.62 -12.23
CA SER A 46 0.52 -12.16 -13.20
C SER A 46 -0.65 -12.82 -12.47
N THR A 47 -1.80 -12.91 -13.12
CA THR A 47 -2.94 -13.69 -12.60
C THR A 47 -2.63 -15.19 -12.47
N LEU A 48 -1.54 -15.65 -13.09
CA LEU A 48 -1.04 -17.01 -13.00
C LEU A 48 -0.01 -17.20 -11.89
N ASP A 49 0.51 -16.10 -11.33
CA ASP A 49 1.50 -16.19 -10.25
C ASP A 49 0.80 -16.61 -8.96
N PRO A 50 1.24 -17.70 -8.30
CA PRO A 50 0.63 -18.15 -7.07
C PRO A 50 0.85 -17.12 -5.95
N PRO A 51 -0.13 -16.94 -5.04
CA PRO A 51 0.07 -16.16 -3.83
C PRO A 51 1.29 -16.65 -3.04
N PRO A 52 1.96 -15.77 -2.28
CA PRO A 52 3.04 -16.18 -1.38
C PRO A 52 2.65 -17.36 -0.50
N GLN A 53 3.55 -18.35 -0.37
CA GLN A 53 3.26 -19.62 0.30
C GLN A 53 2.77 -19.48 1.75
N TYR A 54 3.22 -18.44 2.46
CA TYR A 54 2.77 -18.18 3.84
C TYR A 54 1.27 -17.88 3.94
N LEU A 55 0.64 -17.36 2.88
CA LEU A 55 -0.81 -17.13 2.85
C LEU A 55 -1.56 -18.46 2.74
N HIS A 56 -1.09 -19.36 1.88
CA HIS A 56 -1.64 -20.72 1.74
C HIS A 56 -1.48 -21.53 3.03
N CYS A 57 -0.35 -21.39 3.72
CA CYS A 57 -0.09 -22.13 4.97
C CYS A 57 -0.86 -21.58 6.18
N SER A 58 -1.47 -20.39 6.08
CA SER A 58 -2.18 -19.76 7.18
C SER A 58 -3.68 -19.99 7.08
N GLN A 59 -4.22 -20.89 7.92
CA GLN A 59 -5.67 -21.12 8.02
C GLN A 59 -6.46 -19.86 8.38
N LYS A 60 -5.84 -18.91 9.11
CA LYS A 60 -6.47 -17.64 9.46
C LYS A 60 -6.56 -16.68 8.28
N LEU A 61 -5.56 -16.66 7.40
CA LEU A 61 -5.48 -15.69 6.30
C LEU A 61 -6.09 -16.24 5.01
N TRP A 62 -5.91 -17.52 4.72
CA TRP A 62 -6.33 -18.13 3.45
C TRP A 62 -7.79 -17.87 3.06
N PRO A 63 -8.79 -17.91 3.97
CA PRO A 63 -10.18 -17.60 3.62
C PRO A 63 -10.38 -16.22 2.99
N PHE A 64 -9.52 -15.25 3.31
CA PHE A 64 -9.57 -13.89 2.77
C PHE A 64 -8.80 -13.73 1.46
N PHE A 65 -7.85 -14.63 1.16
CA PHE A 65 -6.90 -14.50 0.06
C PHE A 65 -7.03 -15.59 -1.02
N GLU A 66 -7.91 -16.59 -0.87
CA GLU A 66 -8.06 -17.74 -1.77
C GLU A 66 -8.28 -17.37 -3.24
N LYS A 67 -8.84 -16.18 -3.52
CA LYS A 67 -9.10 -15.66 -4.87
C LYS A 67 -8.50 -14.27 -5.10
N CYS A 68 -7.55 -13.87 -4.25
CA CYS A 68 -6.91 -12.58 -4.37
C CYS A 68 -5.89 -12.62 -5.50
N LEU A 69 -6.09 -11.80 -6.54
CA LEU A 69 -5.11 -11.62 -7.63
C LEU A 69 -3.90 -10.78 -7.21
N GLY A 70 -3.99 -10.14 -6.05
CA GLY A 70 -2.96 -9.29 -5.47
C GLY A 70 -3.58 -8.44 -4.36
N ALA A 71 -2.90 -8.35 -3.22
CA ALA A 71 -3.23 -7.35 -2.22
C ALA A 71 -2.58 -6.04 -2.66
N ILE A 72 -3.38 -5.01 -2.95
CA ILE A 72 -2.88 -3.63 -2.90
C ILE A 72 -2.58 -3.41 -1.43
N ASP A 73 -1.31 -3.51 -1.07
CA ASP A 73 -0.75 -3.40 0.27
C ASP A 73 -1.63 -2.66 1.32
N GLY A 74 -2.15 -3.43 2.29
CA GLY A 74 -2.04 -3.11 3.71
C GLY A 74 -2.69 -1.85 4.29
N SER A 75 -3.51 -1.10 3.56
CA SER A 75 -4.23 0.06 4.12
C SER A 75 -5.75 -0.13 3.99
N HIS A 76 -6.41 -0.54 5.08
CA HIS A 76 -7.84 -0.35 5.23
C HIS A 76 -8.11 1.16 5.34
N VAL A 77 -8.31 1.81 4.20
CA VAL A 77 -8.87 3.16 4.17
C VAL A 77 -10.34 3.03 4.54
N ALA A 78 -10.75 3.64 5.65
CA ALA A 78 -12.16 3.72 6.01
C ALA A 78 -12.89 4.51 4.90
N ALA A 79 -13.57 3.79 4.02
CA ALA A 79 -14.43 4.38 3.01
C ALA A 79 -15.86 4.42 3.56
N SER A 80 -16.48 5.60 3.55
CA SER A 80 -17.93 5.75 3.71
C SER A 80 -18.51 6.13 2.36
N PRO A 81 -18.70 5.14 1.45
CA PRO A 81 -19.21 5.40 0.12
C PRO A 81 -20.64 5.93 0.17
N SER A 82 -21.04 6.67 -0.86
CA SER A 82 -22.41 7.14 -1.03
C SER A 82 -23.37 5.94 -1.18
N ALA A 83 -24.65 6.13 -0.85
CA ALA A 83 -25.66 5.05 -0.97
C ALA A 83 -25.72 4.41 -2.37
N LYS A 84 -25.32 5.15 -3.41
CA LYS A 84 -25.27 4.69 -4.80
C LYS A 84 -24.14 3.68 -5.05
N ASP A 85 -23.03 3.81 -4.32
CA ASP A 85 -21.81 3.03 -4.54
C ASP A 85 -21.71 1.81 -3.60
N TRP A 86 -22.61 1.70 -2.62
CA TRP A 86 -22.65 0.63 -1.62
C TRP A 86 -22.65 -0.79 -2.21
N ALA A 87 -23.28 -0.98 -3.36
CA ALA A 87 -23.33 -2.29 -4.01
C ALA A 87 -21.93 -2.74 -4.51
N ASN A 88 -21.08 -1.79 -4.88
CA ASN A 88 -19.76 -2.04 -5.47
C ASN A 88 -18.64 -2.13 -4.41
N THR A 89 -18.89 -1.65 -3.20
CA THR A 89 -17.89 -1.57 -2.11
C THR A 89 -18.10 -2.65 -1.04
N ARG A 90 -19.02 -3.58 -1.25
CA ARG A 90 -19.18 -4.72 -0.35
C ARG A 90 -18.12 -5.77 -0.67
N ASP A 91 -17.31 -6.09 0.33
CA ASP A 91 -16.51 -7.32 0.32
C ASP A 91 -17.44 -8.50 -0.01
N ARG A 92 -16.98 -9.37 -0.92
CA ARG A 92 -17.67 -10.62 -1.20
C ARG A 92 -17.71 -11.42 0.09
N LYS A 93 -18.93 -11.82 0.48
CA LYS A 93 -19.21 -12.68 1.63
C LYS A 93 -18.61 -14.07 1.45
#